data_AF-A0AAD5UEY1-F1
#
_entry.id   AF-A0AAD5UEY1-F1
#
_cell.length_a   1.000
_cell.length_b   1.000
_cell.length_c   1.000
_cell.angle_alpha   90.00
_cell.angle_beta   90.00
_cell.angle_gamma   90.00
#
_symmetry.space_group_name_H-M   'P 1'
#
loop_
_entity.id
_entity.type
_entity.pdbx_description
1 polymer ?
#
loop_
_entity_poly.entity_id
_entity_poly.type
_entity_poly.pdbx_seq_one_letter_code
_entity_poly.pdbx_strand_id
1 'polypeptide(L)' 'MKDLQLVEQDLSKVILIDNAPFCFGINPDNGVPINTWINDTKDECLLDLLPFLDALRFTEDVRSVLSLRG' A
#
# COMPACT_ATOMS: atom_id res chain seq x y z
N MET A 1 -8.34 10.23 -8.61
CA MET A 1 -7.01 9.60 -8.42
C MET A 1 -6.33 10.32 -7.27
N LYS A 2 -5.53 9.61 -6.47
CA LYS A 2 -4.88 10.17 -5.28
C LYS A 2 -3.41 10.44 -5.61
N ASP A 3 -2.97 11.69 -5.46
CA ASP A 3 -1.59 12.09 -5.70
C ASP A 3 -0.83 12.05 -4.38
N LEU A 4 0.12 11.13 -4.25
CA LEU A 4 0.91 10.97 -3.03
C LEU A 4 1.96 12.07 -2.85
N GLN A 5 2.37 12.75 -3.93
CA GLN A 5 3.35 13.85 -3.84
C GLN A 5 2.82 15.05 -3.05
N LEU A 6 1.49 15.15 -2.91
CA LEU A 6 0.83 16.15 -2.08
C LEU A 6 0.95 15.84 -0.58
N VAL A 7 1.24 14.58 -0.21
CA VAL A 7 1.38 14.11 1.17
C VAL A 7 2.85 13.95 1.55
N GLU A 8 3.64 13.35 0.67
CA GLU A 8 5.07 13.10 0.85
C GLU A 8 5.78 13.26 -0.51
N GLN A 9 6.77 14.15 -0.57
CA GLN A 9 7.52 14.40 -1.80
C GLN A 9 8.42 13.22 -2.16
N ASP A 10 8.99 12.58 -1.14
CA ASP A 10 9.85 11.41 -1.28
C ASP A 10 9.02 10.12 -1.37
N LEU A 11 8.67 9.74 -2.61
CA LEU A 11 7.87 8.55 -2.89
C LEU A 11 8.53 7.23 -2.44
N SER A 12 9.79 7.23 -2.02
CA SER A 12 10.43 6.05 -1.42
C SER A 12 9.92 5.75 0.00
N LYS A 13 9.21 6.69 0.64
CA LYS A 13 8.80 6.63 2.06
C LYS A 13 7.29 6.55 2.30
N VAL A 14 6.49 6.48 1.24
CA VAL A 14 5.02 6.49 1.33
C VAL A 14 4.41 5.34 0.54
N ILE A 15 3.35 4.75 1.09
CA ILE A 15 2.51 3.76 0.40
C ILE A 15 1.05 4.20 0.44
N LEU A 16 0.27 3.77 -0.53
CA LEU A 16 -1.18 3.92 -0.55
C LEU A 16 -1.83 2.55 -0.39
N ILE A 17 -2.56 2.35 0.71
CA ILE A 17 -3.42 1.18 0.89
C ILE A 17 -4.83 1.56 0.47
N ASP A 18 -5.40 0.86 -0.51
CA ASP A 18 -6.72 1.18 -1.05
C ASP A 18 -7.41 -0.06 -1.63
N ASN A 19 -8.73 -0.10 -1.55
CA ASN A 19 -9.55 -1.19 -2.11
C ASN A 19 -10.03 -0.90 -3.54
N ALA A 20 -9.74 0.29 -4.07
CA ALA A 20 -10.11 0.72 -5.41
C ALA A 20 -8.87 0.87 -6.32
N PRO A 21 -8.67 0.00 -7.32
CA PRO A 21 -7.48 0.02 -8.18
C PRO A 21 -7.22 1.35 -8.90
N PHE A 22 -8.28 2.09 -9.25
CA PHE A 22 -8.14 3.38 -9.92
C PHE A 22 -7.50 4.47 -9.04
N CYS A 23 -7.47 4.29 -7.70
CA CYS A 23 -6.86 5.25 -6.79
C CYS A 23 -5.35 5.35 -6.97
N PHE A 24 -4.69 4.26 -7.40
CA PHE A 24 -3.24 4.17 -7.57
C PHE A 24 -2.72 4.85 -8.84
N GLY A 25 -3.59 5.30 -9.75
CA GLY A 25 -3.18 5.64 -11.12
C GLY A 25 -2.09 6.72 -11.27
N ILE A 26 -1.87 7.59 -10.26
CA ILE A 26 -0.80 8.61 -10.29
C ILE A 26 0.53 8.00 -9.84
N ASN A 27 0.50 7.14 -8.82
CA ASN A 27 1.68 6.52 -8.21
C ASN A 27 1.46 4.99 -8.09
N PRO A 28 1.42 4.26 -9.22
CA PRO A 28 1.05 2.84 -9.22
C PRO A 28 2.01 1.97 -8.40
N ASP A 29 3.31 2.31 -8.41
CA ASP A 29 4.36 1.57 -7.70
C ASP A 29 4.29 1.72 -6.17
N ASN A 30 3.49 2.66 -5.67
CA ASN A 30 3.27 2.90 -4.24
C ASN A 30 2.00 2.22 -3.73
N GLY A 31 1.28 1.49 -4.58
CA GLY A 31 -0.02 0.89 -4.27
C GLY A 31 0.08 -0.46 -3.54
N VAL A 32 -0.73 -0.59 -2.48
CA VAL A 32 -1.00 -1.86 -1.79
C VAL A 32 -2.51 -2.09 -1.86
N PRO A 33 -2.99 -3.02 -2.71
CA PRO A 33 -4.40 -3.35 -2.73
C PRO A 33 -4.80 -4.01 -1.41
N ILE A 34 -5.98 -3.67 -0.91
CA ILE A 34 -6.63 -4.37 0.20
C ILE A 34 -8.05 -4.79 -0.22
N ASN A 35 -8.54 -5.91 0.32
CA ASN A 35 -9.89 -6.35 0.03
C ASN A 35 -10.92 -5.35 0.56
N THR A 36 -12.05 -5.26 -0.14
CA THR A 36 -13.19 -4.47 0.36
C THR A 36 -13.82 -5.22 1.53
N TRP A 37 -13.90 -4.56 2.68
CA TRP A 37 -14.61 -5.09 3.82
C TRP A 37 -16.13 -5.05 3.59
N ILE A 38 -16.79 -6.18 3.81
CA ILE A 38 -18.23 -6.36 3.54
C ILE A 38 -18.96 -6.99 4.73
N ASN A 39 -18.86 -6.38 5.92
CA ASN A 39 -19.48 -6.84 7.17
C ASN A 39 -19.06 -8.25 7.63
N ASP A 40 -17.92 -8.77 7.17
CA ASP A 40 -17.38 -10.01 7.68
C ASP A 40 -16.67 -9.77 9.02
N THR A 41 -17.14 -10.46 10.05
CA THR A 41 -16.58 -10.40 11.42
C THR A 41 -15.29 -11.21 11.57
N LYS A 42 -14.98 -12.05 10.57
CA LYS A 42 -13.74 -12.83 10.48
C LYS A 42 -12.73 -12.22 9.52
N ASP A 43 -12.99 -11.04 8.99
CA ASP A 43 -12.02 -10.34 8.13
C ASP A 43 -10.79 -9.97 8.94
N GLU A 44 -9.63 -10.45 8.49
CA GLU A 44 -8.33 -10.17 9.09
C GLU A 44 -7.43 -9.38 8.13
N CYS A 45 -7.96 -8.80 7.05
CA CYS A 45 -7.15 -8.20 5.98
C CYS A 45 -6.21 -7.10 6.49
N LEU A 46 -6.61 -6.34 7.51
CA LEU A 46 -5.74 -5.34 8.14
C LEU A 46 -4.64 -5.96 9.02
N LEU A 47 -4.94 -7.09 9.68
CA LEU A 47 -3.97 -7.83 10.49
C LEU A 47 -2.92 -8.51 9.59
N ASP A 48 -3.36 -9.05 8.46
CA ASP A 48 -2.49 -9.66 7.44
C ASP A 48 -1.47 -8.67 6.85
N LEU A 49 -1.75 -7.36 6.92
CA LEU A 49 -0.80 -6.33 6.52
C LEU A 49 0.34 -6.14 7.51
N LEU A 50 0.20 -6.55 8.78
CA LEU A 50 1.20 -6.24 9.82
C LEU A 50 2.60 -6.74 9.49
N PRO A 51 2.83 -8.01 9.08
CA PRO A 51 4.17 -8.49 8.76
C PRO A 51 4.78 -7.74 7.56
N PHE A 52 3.93 -7.40 6.58
CA PHE A 52 4.35 -6.65 5.41
C PHE A 52 4.77 -5.21 5.79
N LEU A 53 3.96 -4.51 6.58
CA LEU A 53 4.28 -3.18 7.08
C LEU A 53 5.52 -3.17 7.97
N ASP A 54 5.71 -4.22 8.77
CA ASP A 54 6.90 -4.39 9.62
C ASP A 54 8.19 -4.49 8.79
N ALA A 55 8.14 -5.23 7.68
CA ALA A 55 9.26 -5.39 6.75
C ALA A 55 9.64 -4.09 6.03
N LEU A 56 8.66 -3.25 5.67
CA LEU A 56 8.92 -1.96 5.00
C LEU A 56 9.76 -1.00 5.85
N ARG A 57 9.74 -1.13 7.18
CA ARG A 57 10.53 -0.28 8.10
C ARG A 57 12.03 -0.37 7.85
N PHE A 58 12.50 -1.47 7.25
CA PHE A 58 13.92 -1.74 7.02
C PHE A 58 14.35 -1.44 5.58
N THR A 59 13.44 -0.92 4.75
CA THR A 59 13.73 -0.63 3.34
C THR A 59 13.98 0.86 3.13
N GLU A 60 15.01 1.17 2.34
CA GLU A 60 15.28 2.56 1.93
C GLU A 60 14.22 3.08 0.94
N ASP A 61 13.66 2.18 0.12
CA ASP A 61 12.59 2.48 -0.81
C ASP A 61 11.49 1.41 -0.75
N VAL A 62 10.31 1.79 -0.28
CA VAL A 62 9.16 0.89 -0.14
C VAL A 62 8.74 0.24 -1.47
N ARG A 63 9.01 0.90 -2.61
CA ARG A 63 8.68 0.39 -3.95
C ARG A 63 9.55 -0.81 -4.34
N SER A 64 10.74 -0.93 -3.75
CA SER A 64 11.62 -2.10 -3.97
C SER A 64 10.98 -3.40 -3.47
N VAL A 65 10.20 -3.34 -2.39
CA VAL A 65 9.47 -4.50 -1.86
C VAL A 65 8.18 -4.72 -2.63
N LEU A 66 7.48 -3.65 -3.00
CA LEU A 66 6.21 -3.72 -3.73
C LEU A 66 6.37 -4.32 -5.13
N SER A 67 7.48 -4.05 -5.81
CA SER A 67 7.78 -4.58 -7.14
C SER A 67 8.04 -6.10 -7.17
N LEU A 68 8.28 -6.74 -6.02
CA LEU A 68 8.42 -8.20 -5.90
C LEU A 68 7.07 -8.94 -5.95
N ARG A 69 5.95 -8.21 -5.95
CA ARG A 69 4.60 -8.76 -6.13
C ARG A 69 4.37 -9.04 -7.62
N GLY A 70 5.08 -10.04 -8.15
CA GLY A 70 4.85 -10.65 -9.47
C GLY A 70 4.06 -11.94 -9.34
#